data_AF-Q14PY4-F1
#
_entry.id   AF-Q14PY4-F1
#
_cell.length_a   1.000
_cell.length_b   1.000
_cell.length_c   1.000
_cell.angle_alpha   90.00
_cell.angle_beta   90.00
_cell.angle_gamma   90.00
#
_symmetry.space_group_name_H-M   'P 1'
#
loop_
_entity.id
_entity.type
_entity.pdbx_description
1 polymer ?
#
loop_
_entity_poly.entity_id
_entity_poly.type
_entity_poly.pdbx_seq_one_letter_code
_entity_poly.pdbx_strand_id
1 'polypeptide(L)'
;MYSHLSFMDKVNLEQLLLSKIFLKRNGEQNISLIAKFLNRHRSIILREIKKFKNIDEYSAYKSDKMYYEKRKKNNKRCKFTEEQINFMKIRLNKYRDSSREFIYCYFLKFGVKFPVCVKTLYKWILLGFYGFLKQNLRHRGKKYKTKGKKIIVVN
;
A
#
# COMPACT_ATOMS: atom_id res chain seq x y z
N MET A 1 -15.62 -1.83 10.18
CA MET A 1 -14.48 -1.69 9.25
C MET A 1 -13.20 -1.51 10.06
N TYR A 2 -12.26 -2.46 9.98
CA TYR A 2 -11.00 -2.40 10.74
C TYR A 2 -10.04 -1.39 10.11
N SER A 3 -9.77 -0.29 10.82
CA SER A 3 -8.73 0.67 10.44
C SER A 3 -7.47 0.42 11.27
N HIS A 4 -6.31 0.49 10.63
CA HIS A 4 -5.03 0.51 11.33
C HIS A 4 -4.89 1.83 12.12
N LEU A 5 -4.19 1.79 13.24
CA LEU A 5 -3.82 3.01 13.98
C LEU A 5 -2.95 3.89 13.07
N SER A 6 -3.31 5.18 13.01
CA SER A 6 -2.47 6.18 12.36
C SER A 6 -1.14 6.32 13.11
N PHE A 7 -0.13 6.94 12.50
CA PHE A 7 1.12 7.21 13.22
C PHE A 7 0.89 8.07 14.47
N MET A 8 0.03 9.09 14.37
CA MET A 8 -0.33 9.93 15.52
C MET A 8 -1.06 9.14 16.60
N ASP A 9 -1.97 8.23 16.23
CA ASP A 9 -2.65 7.38 17.21
C ASP A 9 -1.65 6.47 17.95
N LYS A 10 -0.59 6.01 17.28
CA LYS A 10 0.47 5.22 17.90
C LYS A 10 1.32 6.02 18.86
N VAL A 11 1.64 7.28 18.52
CA VAL A 11 2.38 8.21 19.40
C VAL A 11 1.54 8.52 20.63
N ASN A 12 0.26 8.82 20.46
CA ASN A 12 -0.66 9.04 21.58
C ASN A 12 -0.75 7.78 22.45
N LEU A 13 -0.84 6.59 21.85
CA LEU A 13 -0.81 5.34 22.60
C LEU A 13 0.48 5.16 23.41
N GLU A 14 1.65 5.48 22.85
CA GLU A 14 2.94 5.42 23.56
C GLU A 14 2.93 6.33 24.81
N GLN A 15 2.49 7.57 24.66
CA GLN A 15 2.38 8.53 25.77
C GLN A 15 1.39 8.06 26.84
N LEU A 16 0.24 7.53 26.44
CA LEU A 16 -0.78 7.04 27.36
C LEU A 16 -0.30 5.83 28.15
N LEU A 17 0.47 4.93 27.52
CA LEU A 17 1.07 3.78 28.20
C LEU A 17 2.13 4.20 29.22
N LEU A 18 2.86 5.29 29.00
CA LEU A 18 3.82 5.82 29.99
C LEU A 18 3.13 6.54 31.16
N SER A 19 1.93 7.06 30.94
CA SER A 19 1.22 7.84 31.94
C SER A 19 0.62 6.96 33.05
N LYS A 20 0.89 7.30 34.31
CA LYS A 20 0.38 6.58 35.49
C LYS A 20 -1.14 6.65 35.65
N ILE A 21 -1.80 7.61 34.98
CA ILE A 21 -3.25 7.86 35.06
C ILE A 21 -4.06 6.67 34.54
N PHE A 22 -3.54 5.95 33.55
CA PHE A 22 -4.24 4.82 32.93
C PHE A 22 -3.88 3.47 33.57
N LEU A 23 -3.21 3.47 34.72
CA LEU A 23 -2.96 2.25 35.49
C LEU A 23 -4.20 1.86 36.31
N LYS A 24 -4.46 0.57 36.38
CA LYS A 24 -5.40 -0.03 37.34
C LYS A 24 -4.75 -0.10 38.73
N ARG A 25 -5.56 -0.39 39.76
CA ARG A 25 -5.10 -0.58 41.15
C ARG A 25 -4.04 -1.68 41.31
N ASN A 26 -4.02 -2.67 40.41
CA ASN A 26 -3.05 -3.78 40.39
C ASN A 26 -1.75 -3.45 39.62
N GLY A 27 -1.58 -2.21 39.14
CA GLY A 27 -0.40 -1.79 38.37
C GLY A 27 -0.45 -2.15 36.88
N GLU A 28 -1.50 -2.80 36.39
CA GLU A 28 -1.65 -3.08 34.95
C GLU A 28 -2.26 -1.90 34.19
N GLN A 29 -1.96 -1.80 32.90
CA GLN A 29 -2.56 -0.82 32.01
C GLN A 29 -4.07 -1.05 31.80
N ASN A 30 -4.86 0.01 31.93
CA ASN A 30 -6.31 0.00 31.68
C ASN A 30 -6.62 0.26 30.19
N ILE A 31 -6.47 -0.79 29.40
CA ILE A 31 -6.63 -0.75 27.94
C ILE A 31 -8.03 -0.25 27.52
N SER A 32 -9.08 -0.53 28.31
CA SER A 32 -10.44 -0.07 28.01
C SER A 32 -10.56 1.45 28.08
N LEU A 33 -9.93 2.10 29.07
CA LEU A 33 -9.92 3.55 29.20
C LEU A 33 -9.09 4.20 28.09
N ILE A 34 -7.90 3.65 27.81
CA ILE A 34 -7.04 4.11 26.70
C ILE A 34 -7.80 4.04 25.36
N ALA A 35 -8.51 2.95 25.12
CA ALA A 35 -9.30 2.76 23.91
C ALA A 35 -10.43 3.80 23.79
N LYS A 36 -11.14 4.09 24.88
CA LYS A 36 -12.15 5.17 24.92
C LYS A 36 -11.52 6.54 24.62
N PHE A 37 -10.38 6.85 25.24
CA PHE A 37 -9.68 8.12 25.03
C PHE A 37 -9.23 8.32 23.58
N LEU A 38 -8.67 7.28 22.96
CA LEU A 38 -8.27 7.31 21.56
C LEU A 38 -9.44 7.22 20.57
N ASN A 39 -10.68 7.07 21.06
CA ASN A 39 -11.86 6.79 20.26
C ASN A 39 -11.66 5.59 19.31
N ARG A 40 -11.02 4.52 19.83
CA ARG A 40 -10.73 3.29 19.11
C ARG A 40 -11.30 2.09 19.85
N HIS A 41 -11.56 1.02 19.10
CA HIS A 41 -12.00 -0.22 19.71
C HIS A 41 -10.85 -0.90 20.48
N ARG A 42 -11.14 -1.45 21.67
CA ARG A 42 -10.16 -2.11 22.57
C ARG A 42 -9.32 -3.18 21.86
N SER A 43 -9.93 -3.95 20.96
CA SER A 43 -9.22 -5.01 20.21
C SER A 43 -8.12 -4.48 19.29
N ILE A 44 -8.23 -3.23 18.81
CA ILE A 44 -7.21 -2.59 17.99
C ILE A 44 -5.97 -2.30 18.85
N ILE A 45 -6.17 -1.70 20.03
CA ILE A 45 -5.09 -1.40 20.98
C ILE A 45 -4.40 -2.68 21.44
N LEU A 46 -5.18 -3.71 21.82
CA LEU A 46 -4.65 -5.02 22.20
C LEU A 46 -3.78 -5.65 21.11
N ARG A 47 -4.24 -5.63 19.86
CA ARG A 47 -3.48 -6.18 18.73
C ARG A 47 -2.20 -5.40 18.45
N GLU A 48 -2.22 -4.09 18.67
CA GLU A 48 -1.05 -3.23 18.50
C GLU A 48 0.02 -3.57 19.54
N ILE A 49 -0.37 -3.64 20.81
CA ILE A 49 0.52 -3.98 21.93
C ILE A 49 1.05 -5.41 21.78
N LYS A 50 0.21 -6.37 21.38
CA LYS A 50 0.59 -7.78 21.17
C LYS A 50 1.66 -8.01 20.09
N LYS A 51 2.03 -6.98 19.31
CA LYS A 51 3.18 -7.05 18.40
C LYS A 51 4.52 -7.10 19.13
N PHE A 52 4.56 -6.60 20.36
CA PHE A 52 5.74 -6.50 21.21
C PHE A 52 5.67 -7.55 22.32
N LYS A 53 6.83 -7.95 22.86
CA LYS A 53 6.89 -8.93 23.97
C LYS A 53 6.39 -8.32 25.27
N ASN A 54 6.87 -7.10 25.55
CA ASN A 54 6.51 -6.33 26.73
C ASN A 54 5.87 -4.99 26.35
N ILE A 55 5.04 -4.44 27.24
CA ILE A 55 4.43 -3.12 27.04
C ILE A 55 5.51 -2.03 27.06
N ASP A 56 6.51 -2.16 27.93
CA ASP A 56 7.60 -1.17 28.08
C ASP A 56 8.50 -1.08 26.85
N GLU A 57 8.50 -2.11 26.00
CA GLU A 57 9.23 -2.13 24.73
C GLU A 57 8.47 -1.44 23.59
N TYR A 58 7.19 -1.13 23.81
CA TYR A 58 6.34 -0.50 22.80
C TYR A 58 6.91 0.86 22.41
N SER A 59 7.03 1.08 21.11
CA SER A 59 7.33 2.40 20.57
C SER A 59 6.57 2.61 19.27
N ALA A 60 5.99 3.80 19.10
CA ALA A 60 5.24 4.17 17.91
C ALA A 60 6.12 4.04 16.66
N TYR A 61 7.37 4.51 16.75
CA TYR A 61 8.35 4.41 15.66
C TYR A 61 8.64 2.95 15.28
N LYS A 62 8.94 2.11 16.27
CA LYS A 62 9.20 0.67 16.02
C LYS A 62 7.99 0.00 15.37
N SER A 63 6.78 0.25 15.88
CA SER A 63 5.57 -0.37 15.33
C SER A 63 5.30 0.08 13.89
N ASP A 64 5.50 1.37 13.59
CA ASP A 64 5.30 1.91 12.26
C ASP A 64 6.33 1.37 11.26
N LYS A 65 7.60 1.31 11.66
CA LYS A 65 8.66 0.67 10.88
C LYS A 65 8.33 -0.79 10.56
N MET A 66 7.93 -1.58 11.57
CA MET A 66 7.51 -2.97 11.39
C MET A 66 6.34 -3.12 10.41
N TYR A 67 5.37 -2.20 10.46
CA TYR A 67 4.23 -2.20 9.54
C TYR A 67 4.69 -2.01 8.08
N TYR A 68 5.55 -1.02 7.82
CA TYR A 68 6.08 -0.78 6.47
C TYR A 68 6.96 -1.93 5.97
N GLU A 69 7.79 -2.53 6.82
CA GLU A 69 8.60 -3.70 6.45
C GLU A 69 7.74 -4.91 6.06
N LYS A 70 6.70 -5.22 6.85
CA LYS A 70 5.73 -6.27 6.50
C LYS A 70 5.02 -5.97 5.18
N ARG A 71 4.65 -4.71 4.96
CA ARG A 71 3.98 -4.29 3.72
C ARG A 71 4.91 -4.38 2.49
N LYS A 72 6.19 -4.05 2.65
CA LYS A 72 7.22 -4.24 1.62
C LYS A 72 7.37 -5.73 1.27
N LYS A 73 7.44 -6.61 2.28
CA LYS A 73 7.53 -8.07 2.09
C LYS A 73 6.29 -8.67 1.42
N ASN A 74 5.10 -8.12 1.66
CA ASN A 74 3.85 -8.60 1.06
C ASN A 74 3.60 -8.09 -0.38
N ASN A 75 4.50 -7.28 -0.93
CA ASN A 75 4.40 -6.83 -2.32
C ASN A 75 4.88 -7.96 -3.25
N LYS A 76 4.01 -8.94 -3.50
CA LYS A 76 4.23 -10.08 -4.40
C LYS A 76 4.26 -9.65 -5.88
N ARG A 77 5.21 -8.78 -6.25
CA ARG A 77 5.45 -8.48 -7.67
C ARG A 77 6.17 -9.65 -8.30
N CYS A 78 5.88 -9.88 -9.58
CA CYS A 78 6.63 -10.84 -10.38
C CYS A 78 8.09 -10.39 -10.42
N LYS A 79 8.99 -11.32 -10.09
CA LYS A 79 10.43 -11.11 -10.27
C LYS A 79 10.72 -11.39 -11.74
N PHE A 80 11.35 -10.43 -12.40
CA PHE A 80 11.83 -10.57 -13.77
C PHE A 80 13.35 -10.63 -13.75
N THR A 81 13.93 -11.35 -14.69
CA THR A 81 15.37 -11.32 -14.95
C THR A 81 15.76 -9.98 -15.57
N GLU A 82 17.04 -9.64 -15.52
CA GLU A 82 17.54 -8.40 -16.12
C GLU A 82 17.29 -8.36 -17.63
N GLU A 83 17.44 -9.49 -18.31
CA GLU A 83 17.10 -9.65 -19.73
C GLU A 83 15.63 -9.33 -20.00
N GLN A 84 14.72 -9.87 -19.19
CA GLN A 84 13.28 -9.59 -19.31
C GLN A 84 12.97 -8.12 -19.09
N ILE A 85 13.59 -7.48 -18.09
CA ILE A 85 13.41 -6.04 -17.82
C ILE A 85 13.92 -5.19 -18.99
N ASN A 86 15.08 -5.53 -19.56
CA ASN A 86 15.64 -4.81 -20.70
C ASN A 86 14.76 -4.97 -21.95
N PHE A 87 14.28 -6.19 -22.22
CA PHE A 87 13.30 -6.43 -23.28
C PHE A 87 12.03 -5.58 -23.08
N MET A 88 11.49 -5.57 -21.85
CA MET A 88 10.32 -4.77 -21.50
C MET A 88 10.54 -3.29 -21.77
N LYS A 89 11.66 -2.73 -21.32
CA LYS A 89 12.01 -1.33 -21.56
C LYS A 89 12.10 -1.03 -23.05
N ILE A 90 12.76 -1.88 -23.83
CA ILE A 90 12.91 -1.66 -25.27
C ILE A 90 11.53 -1.66 -25.96
N ARG A 91 10.70 -2.68 -25.72
CA ARG A 91 9.37 -2.78 -26.34
C ARG A 91 8.43 -1.64 -25.93
N LEU A 92 8.36 -1.32 -24.65
CA LEU A 92 7.43 -0.31 -24.13
C LEU A 92 7.94 1.14 -24.29
N ASN A 93 9.24 1.39 -24.13
CA ASN A 93 9.79 2.74 -24.17
C ASN A 93 10.23 3.15 -25.59
N LYS A 94 10.89 2.26 -26.33
CA LYS A 94 11.41 2.56 -27.68
C LYS A 94 10.38 2.26 -28.77
N TYR A 95 9.88 1.04 -28.82
CA TYR A 95 8.90 0.63 -29.85
C TYR A 95 7.47 1.10 -29.57
N ARG A 96 7.18 1.51 -28.32
CA ARG A 96 5.88 2.03 -27.87
C ARG A 96 4.73 1.05 -28.09
N ASP A 97 5.02 -0.24 -27.94
CA ASP A 97 4.01 -1.28 -28.00
C ASP A 97 2.84 -0.97 -27.06
N SER A 98 1.62 -1.20 -27.52
CA SER A 98 0.47 -1.26 -26.63
C SER A 98 0.64 -2.42 -25.65
N SER A 99 -0.03 -2.34 -24.50
CA SER A 99 0.04 -3.41 -23.48
C SER A 99 -0.41 -4.78 -24.00
N ARG A 100 -1.24 -4.84 -25.05
CA ARG A 100 -1.66 -6.11 -25.67
C ARG A 100 -0.56 -6.66 -26.59
N GLU A 101 -0.01 -5.83 -27.46
CA GLU A 101 1.09 -6.19 -28.35
C GLU A 101 2.31 -6.65 -27.55
N PHE A 102 2.66 -5.91 -26.50
CA PHE A 102 3.77 -6.26 -25.63
C PHE A 102 3.61 -7.68 -25.04
N ILE A 103 2.42 -8.04 -24.53
CA ILE A 103 2.18 -9.36 -23.93
C ILE A 103 2.38 -10.47 -24.97
N TYR A 104 1.93 -10.22 -26.20
CA TYR A 104 2.12 -11.16 -27.31
C TYR A 104 3.61 -11.29 -27.69
N CYS A 105 4.32 -10.17 -27.85
CA CYS A 105 5.76 -10.18 -28.14
C CYS A 105 6.58 -10.84 -27.03
N TYR A 106 6.19 -10.65 -25.77
CA TYR A 106 6.81 -11.32 -24.63
C TYR A 106 6.64 -12.83 -24.71
N PHE A 107 5.44 -13.31 -25.03
CA PHE A 107 5.17 -14.73 -25.24
C PHE A 107 6.02 -15.31 -26.38
N LEU A 108 6.12 -14.60 -27.51
CA LEU A 108 6.96 -15.03 -28.64
C LEU A 108 8.45 -15.11 -28.28
N LYS A 109 8.96 -14.16 -27.47
CA LYS A 109 10.39 -14.10 -27.13
C LYS A 109 10.78 -15.13 -26.07
N PHE A 110 9.96 -15.32 -25.04
CA PHE A 110 10.32 -16.13 -23.87
C PHE A 110 9.55 -17.46 -23.77
N GLY A 111 8.61 -17.74 -24.68
CA GLY A 111 7.80 -18.96 -24.67
C GLY A 111 6.85 -19.10 -23.48
N VAL A 112 6.76 -18.08 -22.62
CA VAL A 112 5.96 -18.09 -21.38
C VAL A 112 4.94 -16.96 -21.37
N LYS A 113 3.76 -17.25 -20.82
CA LYS A 113 2.70 -16.24 -20.67
C LYS A 113 3.17 -15.15 -19.72
N PHE A 114 2.98 -13.90 -20.11
CA PHE A 114 3.28 -12.76 -19.24
C PHE A 114 2.46 -12.85 -17.93
N PRO A 115 3.07 -12.61 -16.75
CA PRO A 115 2.47 -13.01 -15.48
C PRO A 115 1.35 -12.08 -15.00
N VAL A 116 1.08 -10.98 -15.71
CA VAL A 116 -0.03 -10.07 -15.40
C VAL A 116 -0.88 -9.76 -16.62
N CYS A 117 -2.14 -9.41 -16.40
CA CYS A 117 -3.05 -9.05 -17.48
C CYS A 117 -2.74 -7.64 -18.04
N VAL A 118 -3.30 -7.34 -19.22
CA VAL A 118 -3.17 -6.06 -19.93
C VAL A 118 -3.46 -4.86 -19.02
N LYS A 119 -4.53 -4.91 -18.21
CA LYS A 119 -4.91 -3.81 -17.31
C LYS A 119 -3.87 -3.57 -16.21
N THR A 120 -3.30 -4.63 -15.65
CA THR A 120 -2.26 -4.53 -14.63
C THR A 120 -0.96 -3.99 -15.22
N LEU A 121 -0.58 -4.44 -16.42
CA LEU A 121 0.56 -3.90 -17.14
C LEU A 121 0.38 -2.41 -17.46
N TYR A 122 -0.80 -2.00 -17.92
CA TYR A 122 -1.12 -0.58 -18.14
C TYR A 122 -0.92 0.24 -16.85
N LYS A 123 -1.39 -0.28 -15.71
CA LYS A 123 -1.18 0.36 -14.40
C LYS A 123 0.30 0.44 -14.03
N TRP A 124 1.10 -0.58 -14.34
CA TRP A 124 2.54 -0.56 -14.09
C TRP A 124 3.25 0.52 -14.90
N ILE A 125 2.90 0.66 -16.18
CA ILE A 125 3.45 1.72 -17.05
C ILE A 125 3.04 3.10 -16.53
N LEU A 126 1.77 3.26 -16.12
CA LEU A 126 1.27 4.52 -15.57
C LEU A 126 2.02 4.93 -14.29
N LEU A 127 2.35 3.97 -13.44
CA LEU A 127 3.11 4.17 -12.20
C LEU A 127 4.64 4.26 -12.40
N GLY A 128 5.12 4.09 -13.64
CA GLY A 128 6.55 4.13 -13.95
C GLY A 128 7.35 2.96 -13.39
N PHE A 129 6.73 1.79 -13.18
CA PHE A 129 7.46 0.62 -12.70
C PHE A 129 8.52 0.18 -13.70
N TYR A 130 9.64 -0.33 -13.18
CA TYR A 130 10.79 -0.78 -13.98
C TYR A 130 11.33 0.26 -14.98
N GLY A 131 11.06 1.55 -14.77
CA GLY A 131 11.49 2.64 -15.64
C GLY A 131 10.62 2.84 -16.90
N PHE A 132 9.36 2.39 -16.88
CA PHE A 132 8.45 2.58 -18.01
C PHE A 132 7.98 4.03 -18.15
N LEU A 133 7.90 4.53 -19.38
CA LEU A 133 7.51 5.90 -19.68
C LEU A 133 6.00 6.02 -19.86
N LYS A 134 5.31 6.68 -18.91
CA LYS A 134 3.86 6.95 -19.00
C LYS A 134 3.44 7.74 -20.25
N GLN A 135 4.37 8.49 -20.83
CA GLN A 135 4.15 9.30 -22.02
C GLN A 135 3.81 8.45 -23.25
N ASN A 136 4.27 7.19 -23.26
CA ASN A 136 4.03 6.25 -24.35
C ASN A 136 2.69 5.53 -24.24
N LEU A 137 1.95 5.72 -23.14
CA LEU A 137 0.58 5.23 -23.04
C LEU A 137 -0.34 6.02 -23.97
N ARG A 138 -1.39 5.34 -24.44
CA ARG A 138 -2.51 5.99 -25.14
C ARG A 138 -3.05 7.15 -24.28
N HIS A 139 -3.20 8.34 -24.87
CA HIS A 139 -3.55 9.59 -24.17
C HIS A 139 -2.56 10.04 -23.08
N ARG A 140 -1.30 9.58 -23.14
CA ARG A 140 -0.21 9.96 -22.22
C ARG A 140 -0.57 9.75 -20.74
N GLY A 141 -1.39 8.74 -20.46
CA GLY A 141 -1.87 8.42 -19.11
C GLY A 141 -2.95 9.36 -18.56
N LYS A 142 -3.52 10.28 -19.37
CA LYS A 142 -4.64 11.12 -18.95
C LYS A 142 -5.88 10.25 -18.71
N LYS A 143 -6.53 10.44 -17.56
CA LYS A 143 -7.86 9.87 -17.30
C LYS A 143 -8.89 10.61 -18.14
N TYR A 144 -9.81 9.87 -18.75
CA TYR A 144 -10.97 10.50 -19.39
C TYR A 144 -11.80 11.20 -18.32
N LYS A 145 -12.21 12.44 -18.60
CA LYS A 145 -13.26 13.09 -17.82
C LYS A 145 -14.54 12.33 -18.14
N THR A 146 -15.17 11.74 -17.13
CA THR A 146 -16.56 11.28 -17.26
C THR A 146 -17.39 12.50 -17.64
N LYS A 147 -18.21 12.41 -18.70
CA LYS A 147 -19.19 13.46 -19.01
C LYS A 147 -20.00 13.69 -17.73
N GLY A 148 -19.92 14.88 -17.16
CA GLY A 148 -20.64 15.20 -15.93
C GLY A 148 -22.13 14.90 -16.11
N LYS A 149 -22.73 14.20 -15.15
CA LYS A 149 -24.19 14.20 -15.04
C LYS A 149 -24.62 15.67 -14.96
N LYS A 150 -25.40 16.15 -15.92
CA LYS A 150 -26.07 17.45 -15.80
C LYS A 150 -26.92 17.38 -14.53
N ILE A 151 -26.57 18.16 -13.52
CA ILE A 151 -27.46 18.40 -12.39
C ILE A 151 -28.54 19.32 -12.96
N ILE A 152 -29.74 18.78 -13.17
CA ILE A 152 -30.91 19.60 -13.52
C ILE A 152 -31.31 20.27 -12.21
N VAL A 153 -30.99 21.55 -12.07
CA VAL A 153 -31.57 22.40 -11.03
C VAL A 153 -32.95 22.77 -11.54
N VAL A 154 -33.98 22.20 -10.91
CA VAL A 154 -35.36 22.63 -11.11
C VAL A 154 -35.55 23.85 -10.22
N ASN A 155 -35.78 25.01 -10.85
CA ASN A 155 -36.18 26.24 -10.16
C ASN A 155 -37.65 26.17 -9.78
#